data_AF-A0A0U1E0Z4-F1
#
_entry.id   AF-A0A0U1E0Z4-F1
#
_cell.length_a   1.000
_cell.length_b   1.000
_cell.length_c   1.000
_cell.angle_alpha   90.00
_cell.angle_beta   90.00
_cell.angle_gamma   90.00
#
_symmetry.space_group_name_H-M   'P 1'
#
loop_
_entity.id
_entity.type
_entity.pdbx_description
1 polymer ?
#
loop_
_entity_poly.entity_id
_entity_poly.type
_entity_poly.pdbx_seq_one_letter_code
_entity_poly.pdbx_strand_id
1 'polypeptide(L)'
;MARAATAVDAVAERYLDTFARLDPCAATELGITGHDDEVTDYSPQGVTARAEAARATLRELDGTEPADEVDVVTVAAMRERLGAIVEVHDAGLDLGELNVIASPLQTMRDVFDLMATDTEDDWALIAARLAKVPERAEATPPRCAKRRSTATPRRCVRLPAG
;
A
#
# COMPACT_ATOMS: atom_id res chain seq x y z
N MET A 1 29.09 -3.89 17.33
CA MET A 1 29.14 -4.91 16.26
C MET A 1 27.75 -5.01 15.67
N ALA A 2 27.60 -5.08 14.35
CA ALA A 2 26.30 -5.26 13.70
C ALA A 2 25.84 -6.73 13.84
N ARG A 3 24.53 -6.94 14.07
CA ARG A 3 23.87 -8.25 14.05
C ARG A 3 24.03 -8.88 12.65
N ALA A 4 24.34 -10.17 12.57
CA ALA A 4 24.32 -10.89 11.30
C ALA A 4 22.87 -11.07 10.81
N ALA A 5 22.62 -10.85 9.52
CA ALA A 5 21.29 -11.02 8.93
C ALA A 5 20.81 -12.47 9.08
N THR A 6 19.55 -12.63 9.49
CA THR A 6 18.91 -13.93 9.71
C THR A 6 18.00 -14.33 8.54
N ALA A 7 17.44 -15.54 8.61
CA ALA A 7 16.42 -15.96 7.66
C ALA A 7 15.14 -15.12 7.79
N VAL A 8 14.76 -14.71 9.01
CA VAL A 8 13.61 -13.83 9.27
C VAL A 8 13.86 -12.45 8.67
N ASP A 9 15.05 -11.88 8.86
CA ASP A 9 15.44 -10.61 8.24
C ASP A 9 15.28 -10.70 6.71
N ALA A 10 15.74 -11.80 6.10
CA ALA A 10 15.61 -11.99 4.66
C ALA A 10 14.15 -12.07 4.17
N VAL A 11 13.22 -12.63 4.96
CA VAL A 11 11.78 -12.62 4.64
C VAL A 11 11.24 -11.19 4.73
N ALA A 12 11.62 -10.44 5.76
CA ALA A 12 11.21 -9.05 5.94
C ALA A 12 11.67 -8.16 4.79
N GLU A 13 12.93 -8.28 4.37
CA GLU A 13 13.49 -7.55 3.21
C GLU A 13 12.76 -7.88 1.91
N ARG A 14 12.50 -9.17 1.62
CA ARG A 14 11.72 -9.57 0.44
C ARG A 14 10.30 -9.00 0.44
N TYR A 15 9.68 -8.95 1.62
CA TYR A 15 8.36 -8.34 1.75
C TYR A 15 8.43 -6.83 1.57
N LEU A 16 9.44 -6.15 2.10
CA LEU A 16 9.64 -4.72 1.91
C LEU A 16 9.79 -4.36 0.43
N ASP A 17 10.62 -5.09 -0.32
CA ASP A 17 10.75 -4.93 -1.76
C ASP A 17 9.40 -5.13 -2.48
N THR A 18 8.63 -6.13 -2.05
CA THR A 18 7.33 -6.44 -2.64
C THR A 18 6.29 -5.38 -2.31
N PHE A 19 6.30 -4.88 -1.09
CA PHE A 19 5.47 -3.78 -0.63
C PHE A 19 5.76 -2.51 -1.46
N ALA A 20 7.03 -2.14 -1.63
CA ALA A 20 7.40 -0.94 -2.38
C ALA A 20 6.94 -1.01 -3.86
N ARG A 21 7.05 -2.17 -4.49
CA ARG A 21 6.55 -2.39 -5.86
C ARG A 21 5.02 -2.35 -5.96
N LEU A 22 4.31 -2.86 -4.95
CA LEU A 22 2.84 -2.93 -4.98
C LEU A 22 2.17 -1.64 -4.49
N ASP A 23 2.88 -0.84 -3.70
CA ASP A 23 2.43 0.46 -3.19
C ASP A 23 3.47 1.58 -3.42
N PRO A 24 3.73 1.97 -4.69
CA PRO A 24 4.63 3.06 -5.03
C PRO A 24 4.39 4.39 -4.29
N CYS A 25 3.13 4.74 -4.00
CA CYS A 25 2.83 5.94 -3.24
C CYS A 25 3.33 5.82 -1.80
N ALA A 26 3.06 4.71 -1.12
CA ALA A 26 3.59 4.45 0.22
C ALA A 26 5.11 4.29 0.22
N ALA A 27 5.71 3.76 -0.86
CA ALA A 27 7.16 3.69 -1.03
C ALA A 27 7.78 5.10 -0.96
N THR A 28 7.24 6.05 -1.74
CA THR A 28 7.68 7.45 -1.69
C THR A 28 7.45 8.07 -0.30
N GLU A 29 6.31 7.81 0.36
CA GLU A 29 6.04 8.29 1.72
C GLU A 29 7.06 7.80 2.77
N LEU A 30 7.59 6.59 2.58
CA LEU A 30 8.60 5.98 3.44
C LEU A 30 10.04 6.32 3.03
N GLY A 31 10.24 7.09 1.96
CA GLY A 31 11.56 7.42 1.41
C GLY A 31 12.24 6.27 0.67
N ILE A 32 11.48 5.27 0.22
CA ILE A 32 11.97 4.16 -0.60
C ILE A 32 12.00 4.62 -2.07
N THR A 33 13.21 4.82 -2.59
CA THR A 33 13.44 5.32 -3.95
C THR A 33 13.25 4.24 -5.02
N GLY A 34 12.96 4.66 -6.25
CA GLY A 34 12.92 3.77 -7.43
C GLY A 34 11.52 3.41 -7.92
N HIS A 35 10.50 4.01 -7.30
CA HIS A 35 9.09 3.88 -7.66
C HIS A 35 8.40 5.24 -7.88
N ASP A 36 9.19 6.31 -7.95
CA ASP A 36 8.72 7.69 -7.91
C ASP A 36 8.01 8.12 -9.20
N ASP A 37 8.14 7.36 -10.28
CA ASP A 37 7.38 7.53 -11.51
C ASP A 37 6.07 6.72 -11.53
N GLU A 38 5.79 5.90 -10.51
CA GLU A 38 4.64 4.98 -10.46
C GLU A 38 3.54 5.44 -9.49
N VAL A 39 2.30 5.05 -9.77
CA VAL A 39 1.14 5.34 -8.91
C VAL A 39 0.52 4.02 -8.45
N THR A 40 0.25 3.92 -7.14
CA THR A 40 -0.36 2.74 -6.53
C THR A 40 -1.67 2.34 -7.21
N ASP A 41 -1.82 1.03 -7.40
CA ASP A 41 -3.03 0.44 -7.95
C ASP A 41 -4.06 0.19 -6.84
N TYR A 42 -5.11 1.01 -6.81
CA TYR A 42 -6.24 0.87 -5.87
C TYR A 42 -7.46 0.20 -6.50
N SER A 43 -7.30 -0.41 -7.68
CA SER A 43 -8.30 -1.31 -8.25
C SER A 43 -8.48 -2.57 -7.38
N PRO A 44 -9.56 -3.35 -7.59
CA PRO A 44 -9.70 -4.65 -6.95
C PRO A 44 -8.47 -5.55 -7.13
N GLN A 45 -7.82 -5.51 -8.30
CA GLN A 45 -6.64 -6.30 -8.58
C GLN A 45 -5.45 -5.87 -7.72
N GLY A 46 -5.18 -4.56 -7.63
CA GLY A 46 -4.08 -4.03 -6.82
C GLY A 46 -4.27 -4.25 -5.32
N VAL A 47 -5.52 -4.13 -4.84
CA VAL A 47 -5.88 -4.46 -3.45
C VAL A 47 -5.68 -5.95 -3.16
N THR A 48 -6.18 -6.85 -4.04
CA THR A 48 -5.95 -8.30 -3.91
C THR A 48 -4.46 -8.66 -3.97
N ALA A 49 -3.67 -8.02 -4.83
CA ALA A 49 -2.23 -8.29 -4.94
C ALA A 49 -1.50 -7.99 -3.62
N ARG A 50 -1.82 -6.87 -2.95
CA ARG A 50 -1.27 -6.52 -1.63
C ARG A 50 -1.68 -7.53 -0.55
N ALA A 51 -2.95 -7.95 -0.51
CA ALA A 51 -3.41 -8.98 0.43
C ALA A 51 -2.74 -10.34 0.18
N GLU A 52 -2.57 -10.76 -1.07
CA GLU A 52 -1.87 -12.01 -1.40
C GLU A 52 -0.38 -11.97 -1.05
N ALA A 53 0.29 -10.83 -1.24
CA ALA A 53 1.66 -10.65 -0.78
C ALA A 53 1.79 -10.79 0.74
N ALA A 54 0.86 -10.22 1.51
CA ALA A 54 0.80 -10.39 2.96
C ALA A 54 0.58 -11.86 3.35
N ARG A 55 -0.37 -12.56 2.71
CA ARG A 55 -0.61 -14.01 2.95
C ARG A 55 0.61 -14.86 2.62
N ALA A 56 1.27 -14.61 1.50
CA ALA A 56 2.46 -15.34 1.10
C ALA A 56 3.59 -15.18 2.13
N THR A 57 3.80 -13.95 2.61
CA THR A 57 4.82 -13.65 3.62
C THR A 57 4.51 -14.31 4.95
N LEU A 58 3.24 -14.29 5.40
CA LEU A 58 2.83 -15.00 6.61
C LEU A 58 3.11 -16.51 6.53
N ARG A 59 2.81 -17.14 5.39
CA ARG A 59 3.13 -18.57 5.16
C ARG A 59 4.62 -18.85 5.18
N GLU A 60 5.43 -17.92 4.68
CA GLU A 60 6.89 -18.04 4.71
C GLU A 60 7.44 -17.92 6.15
N LEU A 61 6.89 -16.99 6.93
CA LEU A 61 7.23 -16.84 8.36
C LEU A 61 6.78 -18.03 9.21
N ASP A 62 5.69 -18.73 8.85
CA ASP A 62 5.30 -19.98 9.51
C ASP A 62 6.34 -21.10 9.36
N GLY A 63 7.13 -21.06 8.28
CA GLY A 63 8.21 -22.03 8.01
C GLY A 63 9.60 -21.57 8.44
N THR A 64 9.73 -20.39 9.06
CA THR A 64 11.03 -19.80 9.40
C THR A 64 11.22 -19.73 10.91
N GLU A 65 12.25 -20.39 11.43
CA GLU A 65 12.57 -20.36 12.86
C GLU A 65 13.32 -19.07 13.24
N PRO A 66 12.88 -18.35 14.29
CA PRO A 66 13.61 -17.21 14.84
C PRO A 66 14.99 -17.63 15.37
N ALA A 67 16.05 -16.95 14.95
CA ALA A 67 17.41 -17.24 15.39
C ALA A 67 17.74 -16.63 16.76
N ASP A 68 17.03 -15.57 17.18
CA ASP A 68 17.18 -14.93 18.49
C ASP A 68 15.99 -14.02 18.86
N GLU A 69 16.13 -13.25 19.95
CA GLU A 69 15.08 -12.38 20.50
C GLU A 69 14.61 -11.28 19.55
N VAL A 70 15.47 -10.76 18.67
CA VAL A 70 15.05 -9.74 17.69
C VAL A 70 14.15 -10.37 16.65
N ASP A 71 14.49 -11.57 16.16
CA ASP A 71 13.65 -12.31 15.21
C ASP A 71 12.28 -12.63 15.81
N VAL A 72 12.22 -12.96 17.12
CA VAL A 72 10.95 -13.19 17.82
C VAL A 72 10.06 -11.94 17.77
N VAL A 73 10.63 -10.76 17.99
CA VAL A 73 9.91 -9.48 17.91
C VAL A 73 9.51 -9.17 16.46
N THR A 74 10.41 -9.36 15.49
CA THR A 74 10.14 -9.15 14.06
C THR A 74 8.98 -10.03 13.59
N VAL A 75 9.00 -11.32 13.91
CA VAL A 75 7.92 -12.26 13.57
C VAL A 75 6.60 -11.82 14.22
N ALA A 76 6.61 -11.45 15.50
CA ALA A 76 5.41 -11.01 16.18
C ALA A 76 4.82 -9.73 15.53
N ALA A 77 5.65 -8.74 15.24
CA ALA A 77 5.24 -7.49 14.61
C ALA A 77 4.72 -7.70 13.18
N MET A 78 5.41 -8.52 12.37
CA MET A 78 4.95 -8.85 11.01
C MET A 78 3.65 -9.65 11.04
N ARG A 79 3.49 -10.61 11.96
CA ARG A 79 2.24 -11.37 12.09
C ARG A 79 1.06 -10.47 12.44
N GLU A 80 1.25 -9.53 13.35
CA GLU A 80 0.23 -8.53 13.70
C GLU A 80 -0.14 -7.69 12.47
N ARG A 81 0.85 -7.03 11.86
CA ARG A 81 0.61 -6.09 10.77
C ARG A 81 0.01 -6.75 9.53
N LEU A 82 0.60 -7.86 9.09
CA LEU A 82 0.17 -8.57 7.89
C LEU A 82 -1.14 -9.32 8.11
N GLY A 83 -1.36 -9.84 9.33
CA GLY A 83 -2.63 -10.43 9.73
C GLY A 83 -3.77 -9.41 9.62
N ALA A 84 -3.59 -8.20 10.13
CA ALA A 84 -4.58 -7.13 10.03
C ALA A 84 -4.92 -6.79 8.57
N ILE A 85 -3.92 -6.70 7.68
CA ILE A 85 -4.14 -6.46 6.24
C ILE A 85 -5.04 -7.56 5.65
N VAL A 86 -4.74 -8.82 5.95
CA VAL A 86 -5.52 -9.97 5.46
C VAL A 86 -6.94 -9.95 6.00
N GLU A 87 -7.13 -9.67 7.30
CA GLU A 87 -8.46 -9.60 7.93
C GLU A 87 -9.32 -8.48 7.32
N VAL A 88 -8.75 -7.29 7.08
CA VAL A 88 -9.44 -6.17 6.41
C VAL A 88 -9.87 -6.57 4.99
N HIS A 89 -8.98 -7.25 4.25
CA HIS A 89 -9.29 -7.74 2.90
C HIS A 89 -10.37 -8.80 2.89
N ASP A 90 -10.31 -9.79 3.78
CA ASP A 90 -11.30 -10.86 3.89
C ASP A 90 -12.68 -10.36 4.32
N ALA A 91 -12.71 -9.31 5.14
CA ALA A 91 -13.93 -8.57 5.45
C ALA A 91 -14.44 -7.70 4.27
N GLY A 92 -13.64 -7.56 3.22
CA GLY A 92 -13.90 -6.71 2.06
C GLY A 92 -14.06 -5.26 2.49
N LEU A 93 -13.15 -4.74 3.31
CA LEU A 93 -13.18 -3.39 3.88
C LEU A 93 -12.17 -2.42 3.25
N ASP A 94 -11.18 -2.92 2.53
CA ASP A 94 -10.12 -2.18 1.84
C ASP A 94 -10.54 -1.63 0.45
N LEU A 95 -11.47 -2.30 -0.23
CA LEU A 95 -11.90 -1.85 -1.56
C LEU A 95 -12.80 -0.60 -1.49
N GLY A 96 -12.48 0.41 -2.29
CA GLY A 96 -13.31 1.61 -2.44
C GLY A 96 -13.38 2.49 -1.19
N GLU A 97 -12.36 2.41 -0.34
CA GLU A 97 -12.17 3.34 0.76
C GLU A 97 -12.27 4.78 0.25
N LEU A 98 -13.14 5.57 0.87
CA LEU A 98 -13.34 6.97 0.54
C LEU A 98 -13.80 7.68 1.80
N ASN A 99 -13.03 8.66 2.23
CA ASN A 99 -13.37 9.52 3.36
C ASN A 99 -12.76 10.91 3.13
N VAL A 100 -12.92 11.82 4.10
CA VAL A 100 -12.52 13.23 3.96
C VAL A 100 -11.07 13.50 4.37
N ILE A 101 -10.35 12.51 4.92
CA ILE A 101 -9.03 12.73 5.54
C ILE A 101 -7.91 11.88 4.92
N ALA A 102 -8.16 10.61 4.64
CA ALA A 102 -7.16 9.68 4.11
C ALA A 102 -7.85 8.63 3.24
N SER A 103 -7.77 8.77 1.92
CA SER A 103 -8.25 7.75 0.99
C SER A 103 -7.35 7.68 -0.26
N PRO A 104 -7.52 6.67 -1.13
CA PRO A 104 -6.71 6.49 -2.33
C PRO A 104 -6.56 7.76 -3.17
N LEU A 105 -7.64 8.53 -3.35
CA LEU A 105 -7.59 9.75 -4.17
C LEU A 105 -6.77 10.87 -3.53
N GLN A 106 -6.83 11.02 -2.20
CA GLN A 106 -5.94 11.94 -1.49
C GLN A 106 -4.51 11.44 -1.58
N THR A 107 -4.26 10.15 -1.37
CA THR A 107 -2.90 9.57 -1.44
C THR A 107 -2.24 9.80 -2.80
N MET A 108 -2.96 9.60 -3.90
CA MET A 108 -2.47 9.90 -5.25
C MET A 108 -2.08 11.37 -5.46
N ARG A 109 -2.72 12.31 -4.75
CA ARG A 109 -2.39 13.73 -4.81
C ARG A 109 -1.25 14.08 -3.86
N ASP A 110 -1.32 13.59 -2.62
CA ASP A 110 -0.43 13.93 -1.52
C ASP A 110 1.02 13.49 -1.80
N VAL A 111 1.21 12.39 -2.54
CA VAL A 111 2.53 11.86 -2.86
C VAL A 111 3.44 12.86 -3.61
N PHE A 112 2.86 13.77 -4.40
CA PHE A 112 3.65 14.78 -5.12
C PHE A 112 4.28 15.83 -4.20
N ASP A 113 3.72 16.03 -2.99
CA ASP A 113 4.27 16.97 -2.01
C ASP A 113 5.61 16.47 -1.43
N LEU A 114 5.95 15.19 -1.65
CA LEU A 114 7.16 14.54 -1.16
C LEU A 114 8.25 14.34 -2.22
N MET A 115 7.96 14.66 -3.49
CA MET A 115 8.92 14.49 -4.59
C MET A 115 9.90 15.66 -4.66
N ALA A 116 11.16 15.36 -5.01
CA ALA A 116 12.16 16.39 -5.27
C ALA A 116 11.74 17.28 -6.46
N THR A 117 12.25 18.51 -6.51
CA THR A 117 11.94 19.47 -7.59
C THR A 117 13.16 20.30 -8.02
N ASP A 118 14.36 19.82 -7.67
CA ASP A 118 15.62 20.56 -7.80
C ASP A 118 16.20 20.49 -9.23
N THR A 119 15.90 19.41 -9.97
CA THR A 119 16.51 19.10 -11.26
C THR A 119 15.49 18.80 -12.36
N GLU A 120 15.91 18.85 -13.63
CA GLU A 120 15.07 18.46 -14.77
C GLU A 120 14.61 16.99 -14.68
N ASP A 121 15.47 16.11 -14.17
CA ASP A 121 15.15 14.70 -13.96
C ASP A 121 14.05 14.52 -12.90
N ASP A 122 14.07 15.33 -11.83
CA ASP A 122 13.01 15.30 -10.80
C ASP A 122 11.65 15.68 -11.39
N TRP A 123 11.62 16.73 -12.23
CA TRP A 123 10.41 17.14 -12.94
C TRP A 123 9.95 16.11 -13.98
N ALA A 124 10.87 15.38 -14.60
CA ALA A 124 10.54 14.29 -15.51
C ALA A 124 9.85 13.12 -14.77
N LEU A 125 10.30 12.77 -13.56
CA LEU A 125 9.65 11.78 -12.70
C LEU A 125 8.23 12.22 -12.29
N ILE A 126 8.08 13.48 -11.86
CA ILE A 126 6.76 14.06 -11.54
C ILE A 126 5.81 13.96 -12.73
N ALA A 127 6.27 14.34 -13.92
CA ALA A 127 5.45 14.28 -15.14
C ALA A 127 5.05 12.83 -15.49
N ALA A 128 5.98 11.88 -15.38
CA ALA A 128 5.72 10.47 -15.64
C ALA A 128 4.68 9.89 -14.66
N ARG A 129 4.80 10.22 -13.38
CA ARG A 129 3.84 9.80 -12.34
C ARG A 129 2.47 10.42 -12.58
N LEU A 130 2.41 11.73 -12.86
CA LEU A 130 1.17 12.45 -13.10
C LEU A 130 0.38 11.89 -14.30
N ALA A 131 1.08 11.47 -15.36
CA ALA A 131 0.46 10.86 -16.53
C ALA A 131 -0.30 9.55 -16.22
N LYS A 132 0.06 8.84 -15.14
CA LYS A 132 -0.59 7.60 -14.70
C LYS A 132 -1.81 7.84 -13.80
N VAL A 133 -1.95 9.04 -13.22
CA VAL A 133 -3.02 9.35 -12.24
C VAL A 133 -4.44 9.16 -12.81
N PRO A 134 -4.80 9.64 -14.02
CA PRO A 134 -6.16 9.48 -14.54
C PRO A 134 -6.59 8.02 -14.64
N GLU A 135 -5.73 7.15 -15.20
CA GLU A 135 -6.01 5.72 -15.32
C GLU A 135 -6.21 5.06 -13.95
N ARG A 136 -5.35 5.37 -12.98
CA ARG A 136 -5.46 4.82 -11.62
C ARG A 136 -6.70 5.32 -10.87
N ALA A 137 -7.05 6.59 -11.04
CA ALA A 137 -8.24 7.17 -10.43
C ALA A 137 -9.53 6.55 -11.00
N GLU A 138 -9.61 6.33 -12.31
CA GLU A 138 -10.74 5.65 -12.96
C GLU A 138 -10.87 4.19 -12.53
N ALA A 139 -9.74 3.50 -12.35
CA ALA A 139 -9.70 2.11 -11.89
C ALA A 139 -10.08 1.94 -10.41
N THR A 140 -10.22 3.03 -9.64
CA THR A 140 -10.55 3.01 -8.21
C THR A 140 -12.07 3.14 -8.00
N PRO A 141 -12.81 2.04 -7.78
CA PRO A 141 -14.27 2.12 -7.67
C PRO A 141 -14.67 2.70 -6.30
N PRO A 142 -15.61 3.66 -6.24
CA PRO A 142 -16.16 4.09 -4.95
C PRO A 142 -17.01 2.96 -4.34
N ARG A 143 -16.88 2.73 -3.03
CA ARG A 143 -17.60 1.67 -2.26
C ARG A 143 -19.14 1.77 -2.27
N CYS A 144 -19.69 2.80 -2.92
CA CYS A 144 -21.12 3.10 -3.00
C CYS A 144 -22.01 2.01 -3.65
N ALA A 145 -21.44 1.02 -4.36
CA ALA A 145 -22.22 0.20 -5.29
C ALA A 145 -22.75 -1.15 -4.77
N LYS A 146 -22.22 -1.75 -3.69
CA LYS A 146 -22.47 -3.21 -3.45
C LYS A 146 -23.01 -3.68 -2.09
N ARG A 147 -22.89 -2.95 -0.97
CA ARG A 147 -23.47 -3.38 0.33
C ARG A 147 -24.01 -2.21 1.16
N ARG A 148 -25.30 -2.24 1.51
CA ARG A 148 -25.95 -1.19 2.34
C ARG A 148 -25.41 -1.08 3.77
N SER A 149 -24.75 -2.12 4.30
CA SER A 149 -24.26 -2.16 5.69
C SER A 149 -22.85 -1.61 5.87
N THR A 150 -22.06 -1.47 4.81
CA THR A 150 -20.66 -1.02 4.87
C THR A 150 -20.36 0.08 3.86
N ALA A 151 -21.38 0.76 3.34
CA ALA A 151 -21.23 1.85 2.37
C ALA A 151 -20.61 3.10 3.03
N THR A 152 -19.78 3.82 2.26
CA THR A 152 -19.25 5.13 2.65
C THR A 152 -20.41 6.07 3.01
N PRO A 153 -20.36 6.78 4.17
CA PRO A 153 -21.43 7.69 4.57
C PRO A 153 -21.65 8.80 3.53
N ARG A 154 -22.92 9.10 3.24
CA ARG A 154 -23.33 10.17 2.29
C ARG A 154 -22.70 11.54 2.56
N ARG A 155 -22.32 11.83 3.81
CA ARG A 155 -21.63 13.09 4.16
C ARG A 155 -20.24 13.21 3.50
N CYS A 156 -19.59 12.09 3.22
CA CYS A 156 -18.27 12.06 2.58
C CYS A 156 -18.34 12.09 1.05
N VAL A 157 -19.51 11.86 0.46
CA VAL A 157 -19.71 11.78 -1.00
C VAL A 157 -20.84 12.71 -1.40
N ARG A 158 -20.51 13.87 -1.97
CA ARG A 158 -21.49 14.76 -2.60
C ARG A 158 -21.50 14.50 -4.10
N LEU A 159 -22.43 13.67 -4.56
CA LEU A 159 -22.67 13.53 -6.00
C LEU A 159 -23.25 14.85 -6.54
N PRO A 160 -22.83 15.32 -7.72
CA PRO A 160 -23.48 16.47 -8.36
C PRO A 160 -24.97 16.14 -8.55
N ALA A 161 -25.83 17.07 -8.16
CA ALA A 161 -27.24 16.99 -8.54
C ALA A 161 -27.29 17.15 -10.06
N GLY A 162 -27.77 16.13 -10.75
CA GLY A 162 -28.04 16.19 -12.19
C GLY A 162 -29.14 17.17 -12.53
#